data_AF-A0A843IVF5-F1
#
_entry.id   AF-A0A843IVF5-F1
#
_cell.length_a   1.000
_cell.length_b   1.000
_cell.length_c   1.000
_cell.angle_alpha   90.00
_cell.angle_beta   90.00
_cell.angle_gamma   90.00
#
_symmetry.space_group_name_H-M   'P 1'
#
loop_
_entity.id
_entity.type
_entity.pdbx_description
1 polymer ?
#
loop_
_entity_poly.entity_id
_entity_poly.type
_entity_poly.pdbx_seq_one_letter_code
_entity_poly.pdbx_strand_id
1 'polypeptide(L)'
;MRPLYLRLSAFGPYAGRTEIPMDRLGTQGLYLITGDTGAGKTTIFDAISFALYGEASGQNRDAGMFRSKYAADNVPTEVELVFAHAGKEYTVKRNPKYMRAAKRGKGQTAQNADAELHMPDGTVITNDGKVTDAVEGLLGVDKDRFSQIAMLAQGEFYNLLFKD
;
A
#
# COMPACT_ATOMS: atom_id res chain seq x y z
N MET A 1 10.48 9.85 -4.11
CA MET A 1 10.44 8.38 -4.03
C MET A 1 9.96 7.85 -5.38
N ARG A 2 10.48 6.71 -5.84
CA ARG A 2 10.03 6.05 -7.08
C ARG A 2 9.71 4.58 -6.77
N PRO A 3 8.49 4.09 -7.03
CA PRO A 3 8.17 2.67 -6.86
C PRO A 3 8.92 1.84 -7.91
N LEU A 4 9.47 0.71 -7.48
CA LEU A 4 10.19 -0.25 -8.32
C LEU A 4 9.38 -1.53 -8.53
N TYR A 5 8.67 -1.96 -7.50
CA TYR A 5 7.86 -3.16 -7.54
C TYR A 5 6.70 -3.04 -6.56
N LEU A 6 5.52 -3.52 -6.97
CA LEU A 6 4.33 -3.62 -6.11
C LEU A 6 3.74 -5.03 -6.22
N ARG A 7 3.59 -5.72 -5.09
CA ARG A 7 2.76 -6.93 -4.98
C ARG A 7 1.53 -6.63 -4.13
N LEU A 8 0.37 -7.05 -4.64
CA LEU A 8 -0.88 -7.09 -3.89
C LEU A 8 -1.33 -8.53 -3.73
N SER A 9 -1.91 -8.87 -2.58
CA SER A 9 -2.60 -10.15 -2.38
C SER A 9 -3.87 -9.91 -1.58
N ALA A 10 -4.99 -10.48 -2.05
CA ALA A 10 -6.31 -10.37 -1.41
C ALA A 10 -6.65 -8.94 -0.96
N PHE A 11 -6.39 -7.95 -1.82
CA PHE A 11 -6.45 -6.52 -1.53
C PHE A 11 -7.40 -5.79 -2.50
N GLY A 12 -8.50 -5.22 -2.00
CA GLY A 12 -9.53 -4.58 -2.82
C GLY A 12 -10.13 -5.52 -3.89
N PRO A 13 -10.17 -5.16 -5.18
CA PRO A 13 -10.62 -6.06 -6.24
C PRO A 13 -9.59 -7.13 -6.62
N TYR A 14 -8.35 -7.06 -6.13
CA TYR A 14 -7.31 -8.06 -6.39
C TYR A 14 -7.47 -9.25 -5.44
N ALA A 15 -8.23 -10.26 -5.88
CA ALA A 15 -8.54 -11.45 -5.07
C ALA A 15 -7.32 -12.37 -4.82
N GLY A 16 -6.44 -12.46 -5.82
CA GLY A 16 -5.23 -13.27 -5.79
C GLY A 16 -3.96 -12.43 -5.65
N ARG A 17 -2.82 -13.07 -5.93
CA ARG A 17 -1.52 -12.39 -6.03
C ARG A 17 -1.42 -11.64 -7.35
N THR A 18 -1.10 -10.35 -7.30
CA THR A 18 -0.84 -9.51 -8.46
C THR A 18 0.51 -8.82 -8.28
N GLU A 19 1.37 -8.91 -9.29
CA GLU A 19 2.71 -8.37 -9.28
C GLU A 19 2.86 -7.32 -10.38
N ILE A 20 3.35 -6.14 -10.02
CA ILE A 20 3.50 -5.00 -10.91
C ILE A 20 4.99 -4.58 -10.85
N PRO A 21 5.83 -5.07 -11.78
CA PRO A 21 7.23 -4.66 -11.89
C PRO A 21 7.30 -3.24 -12.49
N MET A 22 7.24 -2.22 -11.63
CA MET A 22 7.19 -0.81 -12.04
C MET A 22 8.53 -0.32 -12.60
N ASP A 23 9.63 -0.95 -12.23
CA ASP A 23 10.96 -0.73 -12.80
C ASP A 23 11.01 -0.95 -14.31
N ARG A 24 10.21 -1.89 -14.84
CA ARG A 24 10.07 -2.15 -16.29
C ARG A 24 9.40 -1.01 -17.05
N LEU A 25 8.72 -0.10 -16.36
CA LEU A 25 8.13 1.08 -16.98
C LEU A 25 9.19 2.18 -17.25
N GLY A 26 10.43 1.96 -16.79
CA GLY A 26 11.57 2.85 -17.00
C GLY A 26 11.77 3.85 -15.86
N THR A 27 12.52 4.91 -16.16
CA THR A 27 12.89 5.96 -15.19
C THR A 27 12.42 7.35 -15.61
N GLN A 28 11.71 7.46 -16.74
CA GLN A 28 11.32 8.74 -17.36
C GLN A 28 10.19 9.47 -16.63
N GLY A 29 9.59 8.88 -15.59
CA GLY A 29 8.75 9.58 -14.62
C GLY A 29 7.28 9.80 -15.02
N LEU A 30 6.82 9.28 -16.16
CA LEU A 30 5.41 9.30 -16.56
C LEU A 30 4.92 7.90 -16.91
N TYR A 31 3.84 7.47 -16.26
CA TYR A 31 3.20 6.17 -16.48
C TYR A 31 1.69 6.34 -16.68
N LEU A 32 1.10 5.49 -17.53
CA LEU A 32 -0.35 5.47 -17.75
C LEU A 32 -0.93 4.14 -17.23
N ILE A 33 -1.85 4.24 -16.27
CA ILE A 33 -2.68 3.13 -15.81
C ILE A 33 -4.08 3.32 -16.41
N THR A 34 -4.48 2.41 -17.31
CA THR A 34 -5.77 2.43 -17.98
C THR A 34 -6.57 1.16 -17.72
N GLY A 35 -7.88 1.20 -17.97
CA GLY A 35 -8.81 0.10 -17.75
C GLY A 35 -10.21 0.60 -17.38
N ASP A 36 -11.17 -0.30 -17.31
CA ASP A 36 -12.57 0.04 -17.05
C ASP A 36 -12.81 0.61 -15.65
N THR A 37 -13.95 1.27 -15.47
CA THR A 37 -14.43 1.67 -14.14
C THR A 37 -14.62 0.44 -13.27
N GLY A 38 -14.08 0.47 -12.05
CA GLY A 38 -14.10 -0.69 -11.15
C GLY A 38 -12.96 -1.70 -11.35
N ALA A 39 -12.11 -1.55 -12.36
CA ALA A 39 -10.98 -2.46 -12.63
C ALA A 39 -9.84 -2.42 -11.56
N GLY A 40 -9.96 -1.59 -10.53
CA GLY A 40 -8.97 -1.51 -9.44
C GLY A 40 -7.84 -0.51 -9.62
N LYS A 41 -7.92 0.39 -10.62
CA LYS A 41 -6.89 1.43 -10.87
C LYS A 41 -6.55 2.23 -9.60
N THR A 42 -7.56 2.76 -8.91
CA THR A 42 -7.38 3.50 -7.63
C THR A 42 -6.80 2.60 -6.55
N THR A 43 -7.08 1.31 -6.57
CA THR A 43 -6.56 0.37 -5.56
C THR A 43 -5.04 0.19 -5.68
N ILE A 44 -4.43 0.36 -6.86
CA ILE A 44 -2.97 0.37 -7.00
C ILE A 44 -2.37 1.52 -6.17
N PHE A 45 -2.97 2.70 -6.22
CA PHE A 45 -2.53 3.86 -5.44
C PHE A 45 -2.80 3.67 -3.94
N ASP A 46 -3.97 3.14 -3.58
CA ASP A 46 -4.27 2.80 -2.19
C ASP A 46 -3.29 1.80 -1.62
N ALA A 47 -2.82 0.83 -2.41
CA ALA A 47 -1.85 -0.15 -1.97
C ALA A 47 -0.47 0.48 -1.71
N ILE A 48 -0.04 1.42 -2.55
CA ILE A 48 1.20 2.18 -2.31
C ILE A 48 1.08 2.98 -1.01
N SER A 49 -0.02 3.74 -0.84
CA SER A 49 -0.26 4.51 0.39
C SER A 49 -0.32 3.60 1.61
N PHE A 50 -1.01 2.47 1.50
CA PHE A 50 -1.15 1.51 2.58
C PHE A 50 0.19 0.88 2.95
N ALA A 51 1.00 0.48 1.97
CA ALA A 51 2.33 -0.06 2.25
C ALA A 51 3.17 0.95 3.04
N LEU A 52 3.19 2.21 2.60
CA LEU A 52 3.99 3.27 3.22
C LEU A 52 3.47 3.66 4.62
N TYR A 53 2.16 3.82 4.79
CA TYR A 53 1.59 4.50 5.96
C TYR A 53 0.57 3.71 6.77
N GLY A 54 0.12 2.55 6.28
CA GLY A 54 -0.94 1.76 6.93
C GLY A 54 -2.35 2.18 6.63
N GLU A 55 -2.51 3.26 5.86
CA GLU A 55 -3.79 3.85 5.53
C GLU A 55 -3.99 4.00 4.02
N ALA A 56 -5.25 4.01 3.61
CA ALA A 56 -5.62 4.24 2.22
C ALA A 56 -5.37 5.72 1.87
N SER A 57 -5.34 6.02 0.58
CA SER A 57 -5.15 7.38 0.09
C SER A 57 -6.35 8.31 0.32
N GLY A 58 -7.51 7.79 0.72
CA GLY A 58 -8.76 8.56 0.91
C GLY A 58 -9.28 8.57 2.36
N GLN A 59 -9.98 9.65 2.72
CA GLN A 59 -10.47 9.96 4.08
C GLN A 59 -11.48 8.95 4.68
N ASN A 60 -12.12 8.09 3.88
CA ASN A 60 -13.24 7.24 4.29
C ASN A 60 -12.99 5.72 4.13
N ARG A 61 -11.73 5.28 4.04
CA ARG A 61 -11.40 3.86 3.86
C ARG A 61 -10.72 3.30 5.10
N ASP A 62 -11.52 2.71 5.98
CA ASP A 62 -11.06 1.97 7.14
C ASP A 62 -10.24 0.72 6.72
N ALA A 63 -9.18 0.40 7.45
CA ALA A 63 -8.22 -0.64 7.05
C ALA A 63 -8.84 -2.05 6.98
N GLY A 64 -9.94 -2.27 7.71
CA GLY A 64 -10.76 -3.49 7.60
C GLY A 64 -11.40 -3.70 6.22
N MET A 65 -11.50 -2.65 5.39
CA MET A 65 -12.03 -2.74 4.02
C MET A 65 -10.99 -3.14 2.98
N PHE A 66 -9.71 -3.30 3.35
CA PHE A 66 -8.68 -3.69 2.40
C PHE A 66 -8.81 -5.14 1.94
N ARG A 67 -9.29 -6.05 2.78
CA ARG A 67 -9.41 -7.46 2.39
C ARG A 67 -10.43 -7.62 1.26
N SER A 68 -9.99 -8.24 0.16
CA SER A 68 -10.86 -8.56 -0.96
C SER A 68 -11.97 -9.52 -0.55
N LYS A 69 -13.22 -9.18 -0.90
CA LYS A 69 -14.39 -10.06 -0.70
C LYS A 69 -14.37 -11.29 -1.62
N TYR A 70 -13.55 -11.25 -2.67
CA TYR A 70 -13.42 -12.33 -3.65
C TYR A 70 -12.24 -13.26 -3.34
N ALA A 71 -11.43 -12.94 -2.32
CA ALA A 71 -10.30 -13.77 -1.93
C ALA A 71 -10.76 -14.98 -1.11
N ALA A 72 -10.14 -16.13 -1.36
CA ALA A 72 -10.34 -17.29 -0.49
C ALA A 72 -9.80 -17.02 0.93
N ASP A 73 -10.42 -17.62 1.95
CA ASP A 73 -10.13 -17.39 3.37
C ASP A 73 -8.69 -17.73 3.79
N ASN A 74 -8.01 -18.56 2.99
CA ASN A 74 -6.62 -18.96 3.21
C ASN A 74 -5.60 -18.05 2.50
N VAL A 75 -6.03 -17.15 1.62
CA VAL A 75 -5.15 -16.20 0.92
C VAL A 75 -4.86 -15.02 1.86
N PRO A 76 -3.58 -14.76 2.19
CA PRO A 76 -3.23 -13.65 3.06
C PRO A 76 -3.50 -12.31 2.35
N THR A 77 -4.07 -11.36 3.09
CA THR A 77 -4.17 -9.98 2.65
C THR A 77 -2.86 -9.26 2.99
N GLU A 78 -2.12 -8.83 1.98
CA GLU A 78 -0.81 -8.19 2.14
C GLU A 78 -0.49 -7.29 0.94
N VAL A 79 0.36 -6.30 1.19
CA VAL A 79 0.99 -5.46 0.17
C VAL A 79 2.49 -5.42 0.41
N GLU A 80 3.26 -5.56 -0.66
CA GLU A 80 4.71 -5.35 -0.66
C GLU A 80 5.07 -4.28 -1.69
N LEU A 81 5.81 -3.26 -1.25
CA LEU A 81 6.31 -2.19 -2.08
C LEU A 81 7.83 -2.15 -1.97
N VAL A 82 8.51 -2.26 -3.10
CA VAL A 82 9.92 -1.92 -3.23
C VAL A 82 10.02 -0.53 -3.86
N PHE A 83 10.79 0.38 -3.27
CA PHE A 83 10.93 1.73 -3.80
C PHE A 83 12.36 2.28 -3.67
N ALA A 84 12.71 3.17 -4.59
CA ALA A 84 13.93 3.94 -4.55
C ALA A 84 13.69 5.33 -3.91
N HIS A 85 14.56 5.72 -2.99
CA HIS A 85 14.61 7.07 -2.42
C HIS A 85 16.07 7.48 -2.18
N ALA A 86 16.46 8.68 -2.63
CA ALA A 86 17.82 9.21 -2.49
C ALA A 86 18.93 8.22 -2.91
N GLY A 87 18.72 7.50 -4.03
CA GLY A 87 19.69 6.53 -4.57
C GLY A 87 19.77 5.20 -3.83
N LYS A 88 18.89 4.95 -2.85
CA LYS A 88 18.84 3.71 -2.08
C LYS A 88 17.50 3.00 -2.26
N GLU A 89 17.50 1.68 -2.07
CA GLU A 89 16.32 0.82 -2.21
C GLU A 89 15.80 0.38 -0.84
N TYR A 90 14.49 0.41 -0.69
CA TYR A 90 13.77 0.04 0.52
C TYR A 90 12.65 -0.92 0.16
N THR A 91 12.33 -1.86 1.05
CA THR A 91 11.17 -2.75 0.89
C THR A 91 10.26 -2.60 2.09
N VAL A 92 8.99 -2.29 1.87
CA VAL A 92 7.96 -2.29 2.91
C VAL A 92 6.96 -3.38 2.62
N LYS A 93 6.68 -4.20 3.64
CA LYS A 93 5.62 -5.21 3.64
C LYS A 93 4.63 -4.86 4.72
N ARG A 94 3.34 -4.88 4.41
CA ARG A 94 2.29 -4.62 5.39
C ARG A 94 1.08 -5.54 5.17
N ASN A 95 0.48 -5.98 6.26
CA ASN A 95 -0.83 -6.62 6.25
C ASN A 95 -1.79 -5.86 7.18
N PRO A 96 -3.07 -5.72 6.81
CA PRO A 96 -4.07 -5.11 7.69
C PRO A 96 -4.52 -6.11 8.76
N LYS A 97 -5.37 -5.64 9.67
CA LYS A 97 -6.18 -6.52 10.52
C LYS A 97 -7.33 -7.10 9.69
N TYR A 98 -7.51 -8.42 9.72
CA TYR A 98 -8.64 -9.09 9.04
C TYR A 98 -8.98 -10.43 9.67
N MET A 99 -10.18 -10.95 9.38
CA MET A 99 -10.57 -12.30 9.75
C MET A 99 -10.08 -13.28 8.70
N ARG A 100 -9.41 -14.36 9.14
CA ARG A 100 -8.93 -15.44 8.28
C ARG A 100 -9.39 -16.79 8.80
N ALA A 101 -9.30 -17.83 7.97
CA ALA A 101 -9.48 -19.20 8.43
C ALA A 101 -8.49 -19.55 9.56
N ALA A 102 -8.98 -20.20 10.61
CA ALA A 102 -8.14 -20.71 11.67
C ALA A 102 -7.18 -21.78 11.13
N LYS A 103 -5.88 -21.70 11.50
CA LYS A 103 -4.88 -22.72 11.11
C LYS A 103 -5.18 -24.10 11.70
N ARG A 104 -5.94 -24.16 12.80
CA ARG A 104 -6.34 -25.37 13.51
C ARG A 104 -7.82 -25.25 13.89
N GLY A 105 -8.61 -26.29 13.59
CA GLY A 105 -10.05 -26.34 13.90
C GLY A 105 -10.94 -25.73 12.81
N LYS A 106 -12.25 -25.66 13.11
CA LYS A 106 -13.25 -24.98 12.28
C LYS A 106 -13.47 -23.56 12.81
N GLY A 107 -13.53 -22.56 11.92
CA GLY A 107 -13.86 -21.18 12.28
C GLY A 107 -12.85 -20.15 11.77
N GLN A 108 -13.08 -18.89 12.13
CA GLN A 108 -12.23 -17.75 11.76
C GLN A 108 -11.46 -17.23 12.98
N THR A 109 -10.25 -16.71 12.74
CA THR A 109 -9.43 -16.03 13.74
C THR A 109 -8.98 -14.67 13.21
N ALA A 110 -8.77 -13.72 14.12
CA ALA A 110 -8.19 -12.44 13.75
C ALA A 110 -6.70 -12.62 13.36
N GLN A 111 -6.32 -12.03 12.23
CA GLN A 111 -4.95 -11.65 11.91
C GLN A 111 -4.79 -10.19 12.36
N ASN A 112 -3.77 -9.90 13.17
CA ASN A 112 -3.45 -8.53 13.56
C ASN A 112 -2.73 -7.80 12.42
N ALA A 113 -2.87 -6.48 12.37
CA ALA A 113 -2.06 -5.66 11.49
C ALA A 113 -0.57 -5.80 11.86
N ASP A 114 0.28 -5.84 10.85
CA ASP A 114 1.73 -5.91 11.03
C ASP A 114 2.44 -5.29 9.82
N ALA A 115 3.68 -4.85 10.06
CA ALA A 115 4.50 -4.21 9.04
C ALA A 115 5.99 -4.48 9.26
N GLU A 116 6.73 -4.55 8.16
CA GLU A 116 8.18 -4.66 8.11
C GLU A 116 8.75 -3.66 7.09
N LEU A 117 9.75 -2.89 7.49
CA LEU A 117 10.56 -2.04 6.60
C LEU A 117 11.99 -2.58 6.58
N HIS A 118 12.44 -3.00 5.41
CA HIS A 118 13.81 -3.40 5.13
C HIS A 118 14.63 -2.21 4.63
N MET A 119 15.70 -1.92 5.35
CA MET A 119 16.63 -0.83 5.07
C MET A 119 17.78 -1.29 4.16
N PRO A 120 18.44 -0.36 3.45
CA PRO A 120 19.56 -0.66 2.55
C PRO A 120 20.77 -1.32 3.23
N ASP A 121 20.94 -1.13 4.53
CA ASP A 121 22.02 -1.70 5.33
C ASP A 121 21.68 -3.09 5.91
N GLY A 122 20.51 -3.64 5.56
CA GLY A 122 20.00 -4.92 6.05
C GLY A 122 19.22 -4.84 7.36
N THR A 123 19.10 -3.65 7.97
CA THR A 123 18.26 -3.45 9.16
C THR A 123 16.79 -3.69 8.82
N VAL A 124 16.06 -4.36 9.71
CA VAL A 124 14.61 -4.56 9.58
C VAL A 124 13.90 -3.89 10.75
N ILE A 125 13.04 -2.93 10.43
CA ILE A 125 12.14 -2.29 11.40
C ILE A 125 10.81 -3.04 11.33
N THR A 126 10.34 -3.52 12.46
CA THR A 126 9.04 -4.21 12.59
C THR A 126 8.12 -3.40 13.50
N ASN A 127 6.83 -3.77 13.53
CA ASN A 127 5.72 -3.05 14.15
C ASN A 127 5.15 -1.93 13.26
N ASP A 128 3.83 -2.00 13.07
CA ASP A 128 3.03 -1.10 12.23
C ASP A 128 3.34 0.40 12.43
N GLY A 129 3.31 0.87 13.69
CA GLY A 129 3.56 2.28 14.02
C GLY A 129 5.01 2.69 13.81
N LYS A 130 5.98 1.86 14.24
CA LYS A 130 7.41 2.14 14.05
C LYS A 130 7.80 2.20 12.58
N VAL A 131 7.19 1.35 11.76
CA VAL A 131 7.38 1.37 10.31
C VAL A 131 6.81 2.66 9.73
N THR A 132 5.61 3.08 10.13
CA THR A 132 5.04 4.38 9.71
C THR A 132 5.97 5.54 10.09
N ASP A 133 6.41 5.64 11.35
CA ASP A 133 7.31 6.69 11.82
C ASP A 133 8.62 6.73 11.02
N ALA A 134 9.19 5.56 10.73
CA ALA A 134 10.42 5.46 9.95
C ALA A 134 10.22 5.87 8.48
N VAL A 135 9.09 5.50 7.87
CA VAL A 135 8.74 5.91 6.50
C VAL A 135 8.51 7.41 6.43
N GLU A 136 7.79 8.01 7.39
CA GLU A 136 7.57 9.45 7.46
C GLU A 136 8.88 10.22 7.61
N GLY A 137 9.77 9.77 8.51
CA GLY A 137 11.10 10.35 8.66
C GLY A 137 11.97 10.21 7.40
N LEU A 138 11.84 9.09 6.67
CA LEU A 138 12.57 8.84 5.43
C LEU A 138 12.07 9.71 4.26
N LEU A 139 10.75 9.83 4.11
CA LEU A 139 10.14 10.52 2.97
C LEU A 139 9.91 12.02 3.22
N GLY A 140 9.92 12.45 4.49
CA GLY A 140 9.68 13.83 4.90
C GLY A 140 8.22 14.29 4.74
N VAL A 141 7.30 13.36 4.50
CA VAL A 141 5.88 13.61 4.32
C VAL A 141 5.06 12.53 5.00
N ASP A 142 4.04 12.98 5.74
CA ASP A 142 3.00 12.12 6.30
C ASP A 142 2.05 11.61 5.19
N LYS A 143 1.13 10.73 5.57
CA LYS A 143 0.15 10.15 4.66
C LYS A 143 -0.75 11.18 3.98
N ASP A 144 -1.15 12.24 4.67
CA ASP A 144 -2.10 13.22 4.12
C ASP A 144 -1.42 14.11 3.08
N ARG A 145 -0.18 14.54 3.36
CA ARG A 145 0.69 15.24 2.40
C ARG A 145 1.05 14.34 1.24
N PHE A 146 1.41 13.09 1.49
CA PHE A 146 1.69 12.11 0.43
C PHE A 146 0.48 11.95 -0.49
N SER A 147 -0.72 11.80 0.07
CA SER A 147 -1.95 11.62 -0.71
C SER A 147 -2.24 12.84 -1.59
N GLN A 148 -2.05 14.07 -1.07
CA GLN A 148 -2.23 15.30 -1.85
C GLN A 148 -1.23 15.44 -3.01
N ILE A 149 0.01 14.98 -2.83
CA ILE A 149 1.07 15.10 -3.84
C ILE A 149 1.00 13.94 -4.86
N ALA A 150 0.84 12.71 -4.37
CA ALA A 150 0.91 11.50 -5.17
C ALA A 150 -0.39 11.19 -5.90
N MET A 151 -1.53 11.67 -5.38
CA MET A 151 -2.84 11.42 -5.96
C MET A 151 -3.70 12.67 -5.92
N LEU A 152 -3.84 13.35 -7.05
CA LEU A 152 -4.94 14.28 -7.26
C LEU A 152 -6.21 13.45 -7.44
N ALA A 153 -6.81 13.03 -6.32
CA ALA A 153 -8.07 12.32 -6.31
C ALA A 153 -9.09 13.10 -7.14
N GLN A 154 -9.89 12.38 -7.93
CA GLN A 154 -10.91 13.00 -8.77
C GLN A 154 -11.87 13.83 -7.89
N GLY A 155 -11.84 15.16 -8.05
CA GLY A 155 -12.63 16.12 -7.25
C GLY A 155 -11.85 16.86 -6.16
N GLU A 156 -10.66 16.42 -5.77
CA GLU A 156 -9.84 17.06 -4.73
C GLU A 156 -8.82 18.08 -5.25
N PHE A 157 -8.80 18.33 -6.57
CA PHE A 157 -7.97 19.37 -7.17
C PHE A 157 -8.22 20.77 -6.57
N TYR A 158 -9.47 21.06 -6.17
CA TYR A 158 -9.80 22.29 -5.46
C TYR A 158 -9.04 22.44 -4.14
N ASN A 159 -8.82 21.35 -3.40
CA ASN A 159 -8.08 21.41 -2.13
C ASN A 159 -6.61 21.77 -2.35
N LEU A 160 -6.00 21.35 -3.46
CA LEU A 160 -4.63 21.74 -3.79
C LEU A 160 -4.52 23.24 -4.12
N LEU A 161 -5.52 23.80 -4.82
CA LEU A 161 -5.50 25.19 -5.26
C LEU A 161 -5.87 26.19 -4.16
N PHE A 162 -6.63 25.77 -3.14
CA PHE A 162 -7.27 26.67 -2.19
C PHE A 162 -7.03 26.33 -0.71
N LYS A 163 -6.16 25.35 -0.38
CA LYS A 163 -5.69 25.17 1.00
C LYS A 163 -4.50 26.10 1.27
N ASP A 164 -4.64 26.92 2.30
CA ASP A 164 -3.58 27.74 2.90
C ASP A 164 -2.47 26.88 3.54
#